data_AF-A0A385CHL9-F1
#
_entry.id   AF-A0A385CHL9-F1
#
_cell.length_a   1.000
_cell.length_b   1.000
_cell.length_c   1.000
_cell.angle_alpha   90.00
_cell.angle_beta   90.00
_cell.angle_gamma   90.00
#
_symmetry.space_group_name_H-M   'P 1'
#
loop_
_entity.id
_entity.type
_entity.pdbx_description
1 polymer ?
#
loop_
_entity_poly.entity_id
_entity_poly.type
_entity_poly.pdbx_seq_one_letter_code
_entity_poly.pdbx_strand_id
1 'polypeptide(L)' 'MSSTPPSETCCSRLREQTPCFCGYLNDPSLRQFADNPIIRTVGNACGVAYPQC' A
#
# COMPACT_ATOMS: atom_id res chain seq x y z
N MET A 1 -12.18 -15.85 0.80
CA MET A 1 -11.72 -15.16 -0.42
C MET A 1 -10.32 -15.66 -0.73
N SER A 2 -10.09 -16.22 -1.91
CA SER A 2 -8.74 -16.66 -2.31
C SER A 2 -7.94 -15.43 -2.70
N SER A 3 -6.97 -15.05 -1.89
CA SER A 3 -6.07 -13.93 -2.19
C SER A 3 -4.87 -14.47 -2.97
N THR A 4 -4.82 -14.20 -4.27
CA THR A 4 -3.61 -14.42 -5.06
C THR A 4 -2.50 -13.55 -4.47
N PRO A 5 -1.34 -14.12 -4.11
CA PRO A 5 -0.24 -13.33 -3.59
C PRO A 5 0.23 -12.30 -4.64
N PRO A 6 0.66 -11.10 -4.20
CA PRO A 6 1.17 -10.10 -5.12
C PRO A 6 2.41 -10.60 -5.86
N SER A 7 2.56 -10.20 -7.12
CA SER A 7 3.76 -10.53 -7.90
C SER A 7 4.98 -9.79 -7.37
N GLU A 8 6.17 -10.32 -7.66
CA GLU A 8 7.44 -9.68 -7.30
C GLU A 8 7.55 -8.26 -7.86
N THR A 9 7.15 -8.07 -9.12
CA THR A 9 7.12 -6.75 -9.77
C THR A 9 6.19 -5.79 -9.03
N CYS A 10 5.01 -6.25 -8.60
CA CYS A 10 4.10 -5.43 -7.80
C CYS A 10 4.77 -4.98 -6.49
N CYS A 11 5.35 -5.90 -5.74
CA CYS A 11 6.02 -5.58 -4.48
C CYS A 11 7.27 -4.71 -4.66
N SER A 12 8.00 -4.82 -5.79
CA SER A 12 9.10 -3.91 -6.12
C SER A 12 8.60 -2.48 -6.28
N ARG A 13 7.57 -2.28 -7.11
CA ARG A 13 6.98 -0.95 -7.34
C ARG A 13 6.32 -0.37 -6.10
N LEU A 14 5.73 -1.21 -5.26
CA LEU A 14 5.13 -0.76 -4.02
C LEU A 14 6.21 -0.22 -3.07
N ARG A 15 7.33 -0.95 -2.91
CA ARG A 15 8.47 -0.50 -2.09
C ARG A 15 9.07 0.81 -2.58
N GLU A 16 9.22 0.97 -3.89
CA GLU A 16 9.72 2.23 -4.50
C GLU A 16 8.85 3.45 -4.13
N GLN A 17 7.54 3.26 -3.99
CA GLN A 17 6.58 4.33 -3.69
C GLN A 17 6.44 4.65 -2.18
N THR A 18 7.14 3.93 -1.29
CA THR A 18 7.05 4.13 0.16
C THR A 18 7.15 5.61 0.61
N PRO A 19 8.07 6.45 0.05
CA PRO A 19 8.15 7.86 0.41
C PRO A 19 6.89 8.68 0.08
N CYS A 20 6.07 8.23 -0.87
CA CYS A 20 4.91 8.96 -1.37
C CYS A 20 3.63 8.66 -0.58
N PHE A 21 3.56 7.56 0.17
CA PHE A 21 2.29 7.10 0.75
C PHE A 21 1.67 8.09 1.74
N CYS A 22 2.47 8.83 2.51
CA CYS A 22 1.95 9.90 3.34
C CYS A 22 1.25 10.99 2.53
N GLY A 23 1.76 11.31 1.35
CA GLY A 23 1.09 12.21 0.42
C GLY A 23 -0.29 11.69 0.02
N TYR A 24 -0.40 10.40 -0.29
CA TYR A 24 -1.68 9.78 -0.65
C TYR A 24 -2.69 9.74 0.51
N LEU A 25 -2.22 9.54 1.75
CA LEU A 25 -3.09 9.53 2.94
C LEU A 25 -3.53 10.93 3.37
N ASN A 26 -2.72 11.94 3.07
CA ASN A 26 -3.01 13.35 3.37
C ASN A 26 -3.85 14.03 2.28
N ASP A 27 -3.89 13.47 1.07
CA ASP A 27 -4.78 13.94 0.01
C ASP A 27 -6.19 13.32 0.19
N PRO A 28 -7.23 14.12 0.48
CA PRO A 28 -8.59 13.60 0.69
C PRO A 28 -9.16 12.85 -0.51
N SER A 29 -8.74 13.22 -1.74
CA SER A 29 -9.19 12.57 -2.97
C SER A 29 -8.63 11.16 -3.13
N LEU A 30 -7.42 10.92 -2.61
CA LEU A 30 -6.69 9.66 -2.69
C LEU A 30 -6.88 8.79 -1.44
N ARG A 31 -7.16 9.40 -0.30
CA ARG A 31 -7.26 8.72 1.00
C ARG A 31 -8.23 7.54 0.97
N GLN A 32 -9.38 7.68 0.31
CA GLN A 32 -10.36 6.60 0.18
C GLN A 32 -9.81 5.34 -0.48
N PHE A 33 -8.80 5.48 -1.35
CA PHE A 33 -8.15 4.36 -2.05
C PHE A 33 -6.96 3.80 -1.26
N ALA A 34 -6.26 4.65 -0.50
CA ALA A 34 -5.07 4.30 0.26
C ALA A 34 -5.36 3.83 1.71
N ASP A 35 -6.49 4.25 2.30
CA ASP A 35 -6.88 3.97 3.68
C ASP A 35 -8.00 2.93 3.75
N ASN A 36 -7.66 1.66 3.45
CA ASN A 36 -8.58 0.54 3.64
C ASN A 36 -7.84 -0.75 4.08
N PRO A 37 -8.56 -1.75 4.64
CA PRO A 37 -7.94 -2.97 5.15
C PRO A 37 -7.20 -3.82 4.10
N ILE A 38 -7.63 -3.75 2.83
CA ILE A 38 -7.01 -4.51 1.73
C ILE A 38 -5.61 -3.96 1.45
N ILE A 39 -5.44 -2.63 1.43
CA ILE A 39 -4.11 -2.00 1.24
C ILE A 39 -3.14 -2.41 2.34
N ARG A 40 -3.59 -2.46 3.60
CA ARG A 40 -2.75 -2.95 4.72
C ARG A 40 -2.32 -4.40 4.50
N THR A 41 -3.23 -5.24 4.01
CA THR A 41 -2.94 -6.64 3.72
C THR A 41 -1.92 -6.80 2.59
N VAL A 42 -2.05 -6.02 1.51
CA VAL A 42 -1.09 -6.02 0.38
C VAL A 42 0.27 -5.49 0.82
N GLY A 43 0.31 -4.41 1.61
CA GLY A 43 1.53 -3.87 2.19
C GLY A 43 2.29 -4.91 3.01
N ASN A 44 1.58 -5.57 3.94
CA ASN A 44 2.15 -6.65 4.75
C ASN A 44 2.69 -7.82 3.90
N ALA A 45 1.94 -8.24 2.87
CA ALA A 45 2.38 -9.30 1.96
C ALA A 45 3.66 -8.93 1.19
N CYS A 46 3.89 -7.64 0.92
CA CYS A 46 5.08 -7.13 0.24
C CYS A 46 6.18 -6.65 1.20
N GLY A 47 6.03 -6.80 2.51
CA GLY A 47 6.99 -6.30 3.52
C GLY A 47 7.06 -4.77 3.62
N VAL A 48 6.00 -4.09 3.21
CA VAL A 48 5.86 -2.63 3.25
C VAL A 48 5.00 -2.26 4.46
N ALA A 49 5.61 -1.62 5.45
CA ALA A 49 4.88 -1.15 6.63
C ALA A 49 3.87 -0.06 6.24
N TYR A 50 2.70 -0.08 6.88
CA TYR A 50 1.76 1.02 6.76
C TYR A 50 2.40 2.27 7.37
N PRO A 51 2.44 3.40 6.64
CA PRO A 51 3.21 4.56 7.07
C PRO A 51 2.52 5.23 8.28
N GLN A 52 3.35 5.75 9.20
CA GLN A 52 2.92 6.61 10.29
C GLN A 52 3.11 8.05 9.81
N CYS A 53 2.03 8.59 9.27
CA CYS A 53 1.82 9.99 8.94
C CYS A 53 0.64 10.43 9.82
#